data_AF-A0A4Q2CZM0-F1
#
_entry.id   AF-A0A4Q2CZM0-F1
#
_cell.length_a   1.000
_cell.length_b   1.000
_cell.length_c   1.000
_cell.angle_alpha   90.00
_cell.angle_beta   90.00
_cell.angle_gamma   90.00
#
_symmetry.space_group_name_H-M   'P 1'
#
loop_
_entity.id
_entity.type
_entity.pdbx_description
1 polymer ?
#
loop_
_entity_poly.entity_id
_entity_poly.type
_entity_poly.pdbx_seq_one_letter_code
_entity_poly.pdbx_strand_id
1 'polypeptide(L)'
;MREQRNIELGEEIKGRWLGPVPLKEFLLEFLPLPKDAPAKKEICFKYIAAAGSKAQIAARFVEAANKAALPRLSFVNTATSGKSSYDSEKLGPDVTAVSDATRIRYGGSPDEGEERKTYVDFGYSDLIVEVKGKKTDDAFNDLPATTQDAKEVDEQEEVNESEESAKEVEVEDQETVKGNRTKKALKKSEPLPFERDTNAACATRGQLATYTAAQSGAQFRTHSFSLFIFGPCARLIRWDRSCALVSERFEYGKSPNNYLADFLHRYSLLDDKGRGKDPTLSGSPSSAGSQAGGKVAPVAPGECPPGMEEELHSSNALNPKKGPRKTELRRILIPDRDNPEAVHPHIISYPLPFVARSPFGRATRPFLAYNPATDRIVFVKDYWRSTTLGISKEGDIYKKLKDNNVRHVPPFGHGNDIPGQQTIDLSKYKWVTEVPDTLQHYRMSLKVVGDSLKDFPSTKILVSAVADAMEGEQPDPIVPIYLLNIVLL
;
A
#
# COMPACT_ATOMS: atom_id res chain seq x y z
N MET A 1 9.69 14.99 -13.54
CA MET A 1 8.96 15.11 -12.25
C MET A 1 8.50 13.76 -11.70
N ARG A 2 7.64 12.96 -12.38
CA ARG A 2 7.17 11.67 -11.82
C ARG A 2 8.28 10.65 -11.59
N GLU A 3 9.17 10.47 -12.55
CA GLU A 3 10.31 9.54 -12.44
C GLU A 3 11.24 9.91 -11.28
N GLN A 4 11.63 11.19 -11.18
CA GLN A 4 12.43 11.69 -10.06
C GLN A 4 11.79 11.40 -8.69
N ARG A 5 10.48 11.61 -8.55
CA ARG A 5 9.77 11.27 -7.30
C ARG A 5 9.74 9.78 -7.01
N ASN A 6 9.67 8.95 -8.05
CA ASN A 6 9.79 7.50 -7.85
C ASN A 6 11.21 7.12 -7.40
N ILE A 7 12.25 7.81 -7.88
CA ILE A 7 13.62 7.62 -7.39
C ILE A 7 13.70 8.04 -5.93
N GLU A 8 13.23 9.23 -5.58
CA GLU A 8 13.21 9.74 -4.19
C GLU A 8 12.47 8.78 -3.25
N LEU A 9 11.28 8.32 -3.63
CA LEU A 9 10.54 7.33 -2.85
C LEU A 9 11.26 5.99 -2.80
N GLY A 10 11.90 5.55 -3.89
CA GLY A 10 12.68 4.31 -3.94
C GLY A 10 13.86 4.31 -2.98
N GLU A 11 14.54 5.46 -2.83
CA GLU A 11 15.59 5.66 -1.83
C GLU A 11 15.01 5.72 -0.41
N GLU A 12 13.90 6.43 -0.20
CA GLU A 12 13.23 6.53 1.12
C GLU A 12 12.86 5.15 1.69
N ILE A 13 12.48 4.21 0.82
CA ILE A 13 12.03 2.87 1.21
C ILE A 13 13.11 1.80 1.11
N LYS A 14 14.37 2.17 0.87
CA LYS A 14 15.50 1.23 0.88
C LYS A 14 15.57 0.50 2.23
N GLY A 15 15.87 -0.79 2.21
CA GLY A 15 15.83 -1.68 3.37
C GLY A 15 14.43 -2.18 3.76
N ARG A 16 13.37 -1.76 3.06
CA ARG A 16 12.00 -2.29 3.26
C ARG A 16 11.66 -3.42 2.29
N TRP A 17 12.53 -3.74 1.33
CA TRP A 17 12.33 -4.81 0.36
C TRP A 17 13.15 -6.03 0.75
N LEU A 18 12.46 -7.14 1.04
CA LEU A 18 13.07 -8.33 1.60
C LEU A 18 12.87 -9.53 0.66
N GLY A 19 13.96 -10.23 0.36
CA GLY A 19 13.94 -11.40 -0.51
C GLY A 19 15.36 -11.86 -0.90
N PRO A 20 15.46 -12.79 -1.85
CA PRO A 20 14.34 -13.45 -2.52
C PRO A 20 13.68 -14.52 -1.64
N VAL A 21 12.35 -14.54 -1.58
CA VAL A 21 11.57 -15.63 -0.96
C VAL A 21 11.39 -16.77 -1.96
N PRO A 22 11.74 -18.03 -1.64
CA PRO A 22 11.48 -19.17 -2.52
C PRO A 22 10.00 -19.26 -2.92
N LEU A 23 9.70 -19.50 -4.20
CA LEU A 23 8.33 -19.40 -4.72
C LEU A 23 7.34 -20.36 -4.05
N LYS A 24 7.79 -21.58 -3.77
CA LYS A 24 6.95 -22.57 -3.08
C LYS A 24 6.60 -22.11 -1.68
N GLU A 25 7.56 -21.55 -0.95
CA GLU A 25 7.35 -21.00 0.39
C GLU A 25 6.39 -19.82 0.34
N PHE A 26 6.62 -18.87 -0.59
CA PHE A 26 5.76 -17.71 -0.80
C PHE A 26 4.30 -18.13 -1.05
N LEU A 27 4.07 -19.08 -1.97
CA LEU A 27 2.73 -19.54 -2.33
C LEU A 27 2.06 -20.33 -1.20
N LEU A 28 2.79 -21.20 -0.51
CA LEU A 28 2.23 -22.01 0.58
C LEU A 28 1.88 -21.16 1.79
N GLU A 29 2.71 -20.18 2.10
CA GLU A 29 2.54 -19.33 3.27
C GLU A 29 1.43 -18.30 3.06
N PHE A 30 1.45 -17.59 1.93
CA PHE A 30 0.58 -16.42 1.73
C PHE A 30 -0.67 -16.71 0.90
N LEU A 31 -0.65 -17.78 0.10
CA LEU A 31 -1.77 -18.17 -0.74
C LEU A 31 -2.08 -19.68 -0.56
N PRO A 32 -2.39 -20.12 0.67
CA PRO A 32 -2.69 -21.52 0.94
C PRO A 32 -3.93 -21.96 0.15
N LEU A 33 -3.89 -23.17 -0.43
CA LEU A 33 -5.07 -23.74 -1.08
C LEU A 33 -6.02 -24.30 -0.01
N PRO A 34 -7.32 -23.99 -0.09
CA PRO A 34 -8.33 -24.69 0.68
C PRO A 34 -8.27 -26.21 0.41
N LYS A 35 -8.66 -27.03 1.40
CA LYS A 35 -8.71 -28.49 1.25
C LYS A 35 -9.56 -28.93 0.06
N ASP A 36 -10.66 -28.23 -0.18
CA ASP A 36 -11.63 -28.49 -1.25
C ASP A 36 -11.45 -27.53 -2.44
N ALA A 37 -10.22 -27.04 -2.68
CA ALA A 37 -9.95 -26.11 -3.76
C ALA A 37 -10.32 -26.73 -5.12
N PRO A 38 -10.98 -25.96 -6.02
CA PRO A 38 -11.26 -26.44 -7.36
C PRO A 38 -9.95 -26.71 -8.12
N ALA A 39 -10.05 -27.61 -9.11
CA ALA A 39 -8.94 -27.91 -10.00
C ALA A 39 -8.39 -26.62 -10.63
N LYS A 40 -7.06 -26.52 -10.69
CA LYS A 40 -6.37 -25.40 -11.31
C LYS A 40 -6.78 -25.28 -12.77
N LYS A 41 -7.26 -24.10 -13.16
CA LYS A 41 -7.58 -23.81 -14.56
C LYS A 41 -6.30 -23.59 -15.35
N GLU A 42 -6.30 -24.04 -16.60
CA GLU A 42 -5.16 -23.82 -17.48
C GLU A 42 -5.03 -22.34 -17.84
N ILE A 43 -3.85 -21.77 -17.59
CA ILE A 43 -3.50 -20.42 -18.05
C ILE A 43 -2.21 -20.49 -18.85
N CYS A 44 -2.33 -20.20 -20.15
CA CYS A 44 -1.21 -20.26 -21.08
C CYS A 44 -0.58 -18.89 -21.26
N PHE A 45 0.68 -18.78 -20.83
CA PHE A 45 1.47 -17.55 -20.89
C PHE A 45 2.60 -17.59 -21.92
N LYS A 46 2.67 -18.66 -22.72
CA LYS A 46 3.72 -18.89 -23.74
C LYS A 46 3.87 -17.71 -24.70
N TYR A 47 2.75 -17.16 -25.16
CA TYR A 47 2.74 -16.04 -26.11
C TYR A 47 2.95 -14.66 -25.45
N ILE A 48 2.90 -14.59 -24.11
CA ILE A 48 3.19 -13.37 -23.36
C ILE A 48 4.70 -13.17 -23.28
N ALA A 49 5.44 -14.20 -22.89
CA ALA A 49 6.90 -14.13 -22.73
C ALA A 49 7.64 -13.84 -24.05
N ALA A 50 7.00 -14.10 -25.20
CA ALA A 50 7.51 -13.79 -26.54
C ALA A 50 7.11 -12.40 -27.06
N ALA A 51 6.44 -11.57 -26.26
CA ALA A 51 6.06 -10.21 -26.66
C ALA A 51 7.29 -9.29 -26.68
N GLY A 52 7.36 -8.41 -27.70
CA GLY A 52 8.50 -7.50 -27.89
C GLY A 52 8.35 -6.15 -27.18
N SER A 53 7.20 -5.87 -26.57
CA SER A 53 6.96 -4.60 -25.88
C SER A 53 6.11 -4.75 -24.62
N LYS A 54 6.29 -3.81 -23.68
CA LYS A 54 5.51 -3.68 -22.44
C LYS A 54 3.99 -3.72 -22.69
N ALA A 55 3.51 -2.98 -23.69
CA ALA A 55 2.08 -2.92 -24.03
C ALA A 55 1.54 -4.27 -24.52
N GLN A 56 2.33 -5.00 -25.34
CA GLN A 56 1.96 -6.33 -25.80
C GLN A 56 1.94 -7.36 -24.66
N ILE A 57 2.90 -7.29 -23.72
CA ILE A 57 2.91 -8.14 -22.52
C ILE A 57 1.63 -7.91 -21.71
N ALA A 58 1.29 -6.66 -21.42
CA ALA A 58 0.09 -6.31 -20.65
C ALA A 58 -1.20 -6.79 -21.34
N ALA A 59 -1.37 -6.52 -22.64
CA ALA A 59 -2.55 -6.94 -23.40
C ALA A 59 -2.73 -8.46 -23.42
N ARG A 60 -1.67 -9.22 -23.71
CA ARG A 60 -1.73 -10.68 -23.74
C ARG A 60 -1.92 -11.30 -22.35
N PHE A 61 -1.41 -10.65 -21.30
CA PHE A 61 -1.70 -11.04 -19.91
C PHE A 61 -3.18 -10.90 -19.57
N VAL A 62 -3.79 -9.76 -19.89
CA VAL A 62 -5.22 -9.54 -19.67
C VAL A 62 -6.06 -10.59 -20.41
N GLU A 63 -5.75 -10.86 -21.68
CA GLU A 63 -6.43 -11.88 -22.48
C GLU A 63 -6.33 -13.28 -21.84
N ALA A 64 -5.12 -13.73 -21.54
CA ALA A 64 -4.89 -15.06 -20.97
C ALA A 64 -5.53 -15.23 -19.60
N ALA A 65 -5.40 -14.24 -18.71
CA ALA A 65 -5.95 -14.29 -17.36
C ALA A 65 -7.49 -14.27 -17.35
N ASN A 66 -8.11 -13.43 -18.20
CA ASN A 66 -9.56 -13.38 -18.31
C ASN A 66 -10.15 -14.62 -18.99
N LYS A 67 -9.46 -15.21 -19.99
CA LYS A 67 -9.88 -16.46 -20.65
C LYS A 67 -9.97 -17.63 -19.66
N ALA A 68 -9.13 -17.63 -18.62
CA ALA A 68 -9.19 -18.62 -17.56
C ALA A 68 -10.46 -18.49 -16.69
N ALA A 69 -11.21 -17.39 -16.76
CA ALA A 69 -12.42 -17.15 -15.97
C ALA A 69 -12.21 -17.40 -14.47
N LEU A 70 -11.17 -16.78 -13.91
CA LEU A 70 -10.82 -16.90 -12.50
C LEU A 70 -11.94 -16.33 -11.60
N PRO A 71 -12.35 -17.03 -10.52
CA PRO A 71 -13.38 -16.55 -9.61
C PRO A 71 -13.04 -15.16 -9.03
N ARG A 72 -14.01 -14.24 -9.07
CA ARG A 72 -13.90 -12.90 -8.47
C ARG A 72 -12.63 -12.16 -8.89
N LEU A 73 -12.20 -12.30 -10.14
CA LEU A 73 -11.08 -11.56 -10.73
C LEU A 73 -11.37 -11.27 -12.20
N SER A 74 -11.40 -9.98 -12.53
CA SER A 74 -11.41 -9.49 -13.91
C SER A 74 -10.27 -8.52 -14.11
N PHE A 75 -9.43 -8.78 -15.10
CA PHE A 75 -8.25 -7.99 -15.41
C PHE A 75 -8.58 -6.98 -16.51
N VAL A 76 -8.03 -5.78 -16.38
CA VAL A 76 -8.19 -4.72 -17.37
C VAL A 76 -6.91 -3.91 -17.51
N ASN A 77 -6.58 -3.51 -18.74
CA ASN A 77 -5.41 -2.70 -19.06
C ASN A 77 -5.65 -1.24 -18.61
N THR A 78 -4.95 -0.80 -17.58
CA THR A 78 -5.07 0.54 -17.01
C THR A 78 -3.89 1.47 -17.34
N ALA A 79 -3.00 1.07 -18.25
CA ALA A 79 -1.77 1.81 -18.58
C ALA A 79 -2.05 3.24 -19.07
N THR A 80 -3.18 3.45 -19.78
CA THR A 80 -3.59 4.75 -20.34
C THR A 80 -4.62 5.49 -19.48
N SER A 81 -4.97 4.93 -18.31
CA SER A 81 -6.09 5.40 -17.49
C SER A 81 -5.96 6.87 -17.11
N GLY A 82 -4.74 7.38 -16.86
CA GLY A 82 -4.37 8.80 -16.83
C GLY A 82 -5.19 9.72 -15.91
N LYS A 83 -6.17 9.17 -15.20
CA LYS A 83 -7.15 9.79 -14.33
C LYS A 83 -7.30 8.83 -13.16
N SER A 84 -6.42 8.97 -12.17
CA SER A 84 -6.68 8.38 -10.86
C SER A 84 -7.56 9.37 -10.09
N SER A 85 -8.55 8.89 -9.36
CA SER A 85 -9.30 9.68 -8.37
C SER A 85 -8.49 9.92 -7.09
N TYR A 86 -7.29 9.32 -7.04
CA TYR A 86 -6.49 9.11 -5.85
C TYR A 86 -5.50 10.26 -5.58
N ASP A 87 -5.00 10.87 -6.64
CA ASP A 87 -4.13 12.04 -6.58
C ASP A 87 -4.31 12.87 -7.88
N SER A 88 -4.01 14.16 -7.80
CA SER A 88 -3.71 15.02 -8.95
C SER A 88 -2.67 14.41 -9.89
N GLU A 89 -1.88 13.48 -9.38
CA GLU A 89 -0.97 12.64 -10.12
C GLU A 89 -1.72 11.53 -10.87
N LYS A 90 -1.52 11.51 -12.18
CA LYS A 90 -2.09 10.53 -13.11
C LYS A 90 -1.44 9.15 -12.90
N LEU A 91 -1.72 8.50 -11.77
CA LEU A 91 -1.32 7.13 -11.50
C LEU A 91 -2.07 6.19 -12.45
N GLY A 92 -1.35 5.23 -13.01
CA GLY A 92 -1.88 4.25 -13.96
C GLY A 92 -0.98 3.03 -13.96
N PRO A 93 -1.25 2.03 -13.11
CA PRO A 93 -0.63 0.71 -13.25
C PRO A 93 -0.98 0.13 -14.62
N ASP A 94 -0.15 -0.78 -15.13
CA ASP A 94 -0.39 -1.33 -16.47
C ASP A 94 -1.63 -2.20 -16.54
N VAL A 95 -1.83 -3.06 -15.55
CA VAL A 95 -3.01 -3.91 -15.44
C VAL A 95 -3.52 -3.89 -14.01
N THR A 96 -4.84 -3.76 -13.87
CA THR A 96 -5.53 -3.83 -12.60
C THR A 96 -6.55 -4.96 -12.63
N ALA A 97 -6.57 -5.80 -11.59
CA ALA A 97 -7.64 -6.76 -11.37
C ALA A 97 -8.68 -6.19 -10.41
N VAL A 98 -9.96 -6.48 -10.67
CA VAL A 98 -11.08 -6.14 -9.79
C VAL A 98 -11.90 -7.39 -9.45
N SER A 99 -12.47 -7.44 -8.24
CA SER A 99 -13.41 -8.51 -7.87
C SER A 99 -14.78 -8.40 -8.53
N ASP A 100 -15.16 -7.20 -8.96
CA ASP A 100 -16.46 -6.87 -9.53
C ASP A 100 -16.26 -6.05 -10.81
N ALA A 101 -16.49 -6.69 -11.96
CA ALA A 101 -16.30 -6.08 -13.27
C ALA A 101 -17.18 -4.85 -13.50
N THR A 102 -18.28 -4.68 -12.75
CA THR A 102 -19.14 -3.48 -12.84
C THR A 102 -18.43 -2.20 -12.34
N ARG A 103 -17.30 -2.36 -11.64
CA ARG A 103 -16.44 -1.28 -11.17
C ARG A 103 -15.43 -0.80 -12.20
N ILE A 104 -15.32 -1.48 -13.34
CA ILE A 104 -14.53 -1.02 -14.47
C ILE A 104 -15.32 0.08 -15.18
N ARG A 105 -14.64 1.19 -15.44
CA ARG A 105 -15.19 2.32 -16.18
C ARG A 105 -14.48 2.46 -17.51
N TYR A 106 -15.18 3.07 -18.45
CA TYR A 106 -14.71 3.26 -19.80
C TYR A 106 -14.85 4.74 -20.18
N GLY A 107 -13.80 5.33 -20.74
CA GLY A 107 -13.77 6.68 -21.27
C GLY A 107 -13.50 6.71 -22.78
N GLY A 108 -13.93 7.78 -23.44
CA GLY A 108 -13.87 7.96 -24.90
C GLY A 108 -15.23 7.73 -25.58
N SER A 109 -15.49 8.44 -26.68
CA SER A 109 -16.62 8.16 -27.57
C SER A 109 -16.33 6.88 -28.37
N PRO A 110 -17.33 6.06 -28.75
CA PRO A 110 -17.14 4.84 -29.52
C PRO A 110 -16.71 5.05 -30.99
N ASP A 111 -16.15 6.20 -31.35
CA ASP A 111 -15.83 6.51 -32.74
C ASP A 111 -14.71 5.61 -33.27
N GLU A 112 -14.90 5.18 -34.52
CA GLU A 112 -14.22 4.07 -35.17
C GLU A 112 -12.68 4.23 -35.17
N GLY A 113 -12.00 3.47 -34.31
CA GLY A 113 -10.56 3.17 -34.44
C GLY A 113 -9.68 3.40 -33.21
N GLU A 114 -10.12 4.13 -32.18
CA GLU A 114 -9.33 4.30 -30.95
C GLU A 114 -9.69 3.28 -29.87
N GLU A 115 -8.68 2.65 -29.23
CA GLU A 115 -8.89 1.77 -28.08
C GLU A 115 -9.58 2.51 -26.94
N ARG A 116 -10.73 1.98 -26.50
CA ARG A 116 -11.52 2.53 -25.40
C ARG A 116 -10.69 2.58 -24.12
N LYS A 117 -10.43 3.79 -23.59
CA LYS A 117 -9.67 3.97 -22.34
C LYS A 117 -10.45 3.34 -21.19
N THR A 118 -9.77 2.58 -20.34
CA THR A 118 -10.39 2.02 -19.13
C THR A 118 -9.78 2.62 -17.88
N TYR A 119 -10.60 2.71 -16.84
CA TYR A 119 -10.20 3.27 -15.55
C TYR A 119 -10.77 2.40 -14.43
N VAL A 120 -9.96 2.18 -13.40
CA VAL A 120 -10.32 1.52 -12.16
C VAL A 120 -9.95 2.44 -11.00
N ASP A 121 -10.90 2.67 -10.10
CA ASP A 121 -10.61 3.37 -8.84
C ASP A 121 -9.71 2.51 -7.95
N PHE A 122 -8.69 3.09 -7.33
CA PHE A 122 -7.88 2.35 -6.36
C PHE A 122 -8.72 1.79 -5.22
N GLY A 123 -9.88 2.39 -4.89
CA GLY A 123 -10.87 1.86 -3.94
C GLY A 123 -11.52 0.53 -4.32
N TYR A 124 -11.44 0.13 -5.60
CA TYR A 124 -11.97 -1.14 -6.12
C TYR A 124 -10.88 -2.07 -6.66
N SER A 125 -9.62 -1.62 -6.72
CA SER A 125 -8.50 -2.45 -7.17
C SER A 125 -8.23 -3.60 -6.19
N ASP A 126 -8.05 -4.81 -6.71
CA ASP A 126 -7.69 -5.98 -5.88
C ASP A 126 -6.26 -6.44 -6.10
N LEU A 127 -5.80 -6.54 -7.34
CA LEU A 127 -4.41 -6.91 -7.66
C LEU A 127 -3.85 -5.93 -8.68
N ILE A 128 -2.67 -5.41 -8.40
CA ILE A 128 -1.95 -4.50 -9.28
C ILE A 128 -0.84 -5.29 -9.98
N VAL A 129 -0.75 -5.12 -11.29
CA VAL A 129 0.27 -5.76 -12.13
C VAL A 129 1.02 -4.65 -12.87
N GLU A 130 2.30 -4.49 -12.55
CA GLU A 130 3.20 -3.59 -13.26
C GLU A 130 4.08 -4.39 -14.21
N VAL A 131 4.24 -3.87 -15.42
CA VAL A 131 4.94 -4.51 -16.51
C VAL A 131 6.12 -3.66 -16.97
N LYS A 132 7.26 -4.31 -17.17
CA LYS A 132 8.45 -3.78 -17.84
C LYS A 132 8.82 -4.67 -19.02
N GLY A 133 9.52 -4.10 -20.00
CA GLY A 133 9.70 -4.75 -21.30
C GLY A 133 10.85 -5.75 -21.33
N LYS A 134 11.90 -5.49 -20.54
CA LYS A 134 13.17 -6.22 -20.62
C LYS A 134 13.41 -7.01 -19.35
N LYS A 135 14.14 -8.13 -19.47
CA LYS A 135 14.61 -8.91 -18.32
C LYS A 135 15.50 -8.06 -17.39
N THR A 136 16.27 -7.14 -17.97
CA THR A 136 17.18 -6.23 -17.24
C THR A 136 16.46 -5.14 -16.44
N ASP A 137 15.15 -4.96 -16.64
CA ASP A 137 14.32 -4.03 -15.87
C ASP A 137 13.97 -4.58 -14.46
N ASP A 138 14.45 -5.78 -14.10
CA ASP A 138 14.31 -6.31 -12.74
C ASP A 138 14.92 -5.33 -11.73
N ALA A 139 14.17 -4.99 -10.68
CA ALA A 139 14.61 -4.06 -9.65
C ALA A 139 15.38 -4.75 -8.50
N PHE A 140 15.55 -6.08 -8.59
CA PHE A 140 16.15 -6.90 -7.53
C PHE A 140 17.16 -7.91 -8.10
N ASN A 141 18.10 -8.34 -7.26
CA ASN A 141 19.07 -9.40 -7.52
C ASN A 141 18.65 -10.69 -6.79
N ASP A 142 18.93 -11.87 -7.34
CA ASP A 142 18.80 -13.15 -6.60
C ASP A 142 20.18 -13.64 -6.16
N LEU A 143 20.29 -14.28 -4.99
CA LEU A 143 21.58 -14.71 -4.43
C LEU A 143 21.87 -16.23 -4.51
N PRO A 144 23.14 -16.63 -4.76
CA PRO A 144 24.20 -15.79 -5.32
C PRO A 144 23.97 -15.66 -6.83
N ALA A 145 24.20 -14.46 -7.36
CA ALA A 145 24.15 -14.13 -8.79
C ALA A 145 24.57 -15.33 -9.65
N THR A 146 23.69 -15.79 -10.54
CA THR A 146 24.11 -16.80 -11.52
C THR A 146 25.29 -16.23 -12.30
N THR A 147 26.22 -17.05 -12.80
CA THR A 147 27.39 -16.60 -13.60
C THR A 147 27.03 -15.71 -14.80
N GLN A 148 25.75 -15.58 -15.16
CA GLN A 148 25.23 -14.60 -16.11
C GLN A 148 25.01 -13.22 -15.47
N ASP A 149 24.42 -13.14 -14.28
CA ASP A 149 24.17 -11.87 -13.59
C ASP A 149 25.51 -11.19 -13.20
N ALA A 150 26.58 -11.96 -12.94
CA ALA A 150 27.93 -11.42 -12.69
C ALA A 150 28.65 -10.89 -13.96
N LYS A 151 28.38 -11.49 -15.14
CA LYS A 151 28.96 -11.04 -16.42
C LYS A 151 28.26 -9.80 -16.97
N GLU A 152 26.95 -9.68 -16.76
CA GLU A 152 26.17 -8.52 -17.20
C GLU A 152 26.46 -7.24 -16.38
N VAL A 153 26.97 -7.38 -15.15
CA VAL A 153 27.43 -6.24 -14.32
C VAL A 153 28.82 -5.77 -14.74
N ASP A 154 29.77 -6.67 -15.02
CA ASP A 154 31.09 -6.32 -15.57
C ASP A 154 30.95 -5.54 -16.89
N GLU A 155 30.03 -5.94 -17.78
CA GLU A 155 29.76 -5.23 -19.03
C GLU A 155 29.09 -3.84 -18.82
N GLN A 156 28.40 -3.61 -17.69
CA GLN A 156 27.77 -2.32 -17.38
C GLN A 156 28.72 -1.36 -16.64
N GLU A 157 29.62 -1.88 -15.81
CA GLU A 157 30.70 -1.08 -15.20
C GLU A 157 31.70 -0.61 -16.27
N GLU A 158 32.08 -1.45 -17.25
CA GLU A 158 32.94 -1.03 -18.37
C GLU A 158 32.30 0.07 -19.24
N VAL A 159 30.97 0.04 -19.42
CA VAL A 159 30.26 1.09 -20.18
C VAL A 159 30.19 2.39 -19.39
N ASN A 160 29.98 2.35 -18.08
CA ASN A 160 29.97 3.55 -17.23
C ASN A 160 31.36 4.19 -17.09
N GLU A 161 32.45 3.41 -16.99
CA GLU A 161 33.82 3.95 -17.01
C GLU A 161 34.18 4.57 -18.38
N SER A 162 33.59 4.06 -19.47
CA SER A 162 33.80 4.61 -20.82
C SER A 162 33.06 5.93 -21.07
N GLU A 163 31.94 6.20 -20.37
CA GLU A 163 31.21 7.47 -20.47
C GLU A 163 31.79 8.58 -19.57
N GLU A 164 32.53 8.23 -18.51
CA GLU A 164 33.11 9.22 -17.58
C GLU A 164 34.50 9.75 -18.03
N SER A 165 35.17 9.09 -19.00
CA SER A 165 36.48 9.54 -19.51
C SER A 165 36.44 10.45 -20.75
N ALA A 166 35.26 10.81 -21.27
CA ALA A 166 35.13 11.70 -22.42
C ALA A 166 35.11 13.20 -22.03
N LYS A 167 36.06 13.64 -21.21
CA LYS A 167 36.44 15.05 -21.06
C LYS A 167 37.91 15.16 -20.68
N GLU A 168 38.76 15.49 -21.64
CA GLU A 168 39.94 16.36 -21.49
C GLU A 168 40.48 16.63 -22.91
N VAL A 169 40.38 17.87 -23.41
CA VAL A 169 41.44 18.90 -23.42
C VAL A 169 42.74 18.35 -24.02
N GLU A 170 43.02 18.80 -25.26
CA GLU A 170 44.29 18.68 -25.95
C GLU A 170 45.43 19.30 -25.13
N VAL A 171 46.55 18.59 -24.93
CA VAL A 171 47.92 19.04 -25.23
C VAL A 171 48.82 17.80 -25.41
N GLU A 172 49.69 17.87 -26.42
CA GLU A 172 50.76 16.91 -26.78
C GLU A 172 51.78 16.67 -25.66
N ASP A 173 52.24 15.43 -25.51
CA ASP A 173 53.67 15.12 -25.67
C ASP A 173 53.94 13.59 -25.72
N GLN A 174 54.93 13.22 -26.52
CA GLN A 174 55.37 11.84 -26.77
C GLN A 174 56.25 11.32 -25.63
N GLU A 175 56.02 10.08 -25.17
CA GLU A 175 57.13 9.15 -24.86
C GLU A 175 56.66 7.69 -24.74
N THR A 176 57.55 6.77 -25.12
CA THR A 176 57.31 5.34 -25.34
C THR A 176 57.79 4.51 -24.15
N VAL A 177 56.94 3.65 -23.57
CA VAL A 177 57.40 2.51 -22.73
C VAL A 177 56.50 1.27 -22.91
N LYS A 178 57.09 0.17 -23.37
CA LYS A 178 56.52 -1.19 -23.37
C LYS A 178 56.54 -1.76 -21.95
N GLY A 179 55.48 -2.44 -21.49
CA GLY A 179 55.58 -3.24 -20.26
C GLY A 179 54.33 -3.97 -19.75
N ASN A 180 54.26 -5.27 -20.06
CA ASN A 180 53.72 -6.38 -19.26
C ASN A 180 52.27 -6.39 -18.75
N ARG A 181 51.45 -7.25 -19.39
CA ARG A 181 50.23 -7.86 -18.83
C ARG A 181 50.55 -8.69 -17.59
N THR A 182 50.20 -8.19 -16.41
CA THR A 182 50.02 -9.03 -15.22
C THR A 182 48.54 -9.40 -15.09
N LYS A 183 48.24 -10.70 -15.12
CA LYS A 183 46.91 -11.25 -14.84
C LYS A 183 46.56 -10.92 -13.38
N LYS A 184 45.76 -9.88 -13.14
CA LYS A 184 45.22 -9.55 -11.82
C LYS A 184 44.19 -10.63 -11.47
N ALA A 185 44.45 -11.39 -10.43
CA ALA A 185 43.55 -12.41 -9.93
C ALA A 185 42.19 -11.78 -9.58
N LEU A 186 41.09 -12.33 -10.10
CA LEU A 186 39.73 -11.97 -9.73
C LEU A 186 39.58 -12.11 -8.22
N LYS A 187 39.38 -10.99 -7.51
CA LYS A 187 38.85 -11.01 -6.14
C LYS A 187 37.44 -11.62 -6.22
N LYS A 188 37.12 -12.56 -5.33
CA LYS A 188 35.73 -13.00 -5.12
C LYS A 188 34.92 -11.75 -4.78
N SER A 189 34.04 -11.33 -5.67
CA SER A 189 33.12 -10.21 -5.44
C SER A 189 32.18 -10.57 -4.29
N GLU A 190 31.91 -9.59 -3.43
CA GLU A 190 30.89 -9.72 -2.40
C GLU A 190 29.51 -9.95 -3.05
N PRO A 191 28.61 -10.72 -2.41
CA PRO A 191 27.28 -10.95 -2.93
C PRO A 191 26.54 -9.61 -3.08
N LEU A 192 25.98 -9.36 -4.27
CA LEU A 192 25.22 -8.14 -4.55
C LEU A 192 24.03 -7.99 -3.58
N PRO A 193 23.70 -6.75 -3.16
CA PRO A 193 22.51 -6.52 -2.35
C PRO A 193 21.24 -6.96 -3.09
N PHE A 194 20.21 -7.38 -2.34
CA PHE A 194 18.93 -7.80 -2.93
C PHE A 194 18.29 -6.67 -3.74
N GLU A 195 18.29 -5.45 -3.20
CA GLU A 195 17.85 -4.26 -3.93
C GLU A 195 18.93 -3.80 -4.91
N ARG A 196 18.61 -3.72 -6.20
CA ARG A 196 19.53 -3.17 -7.21
C ARG A 196 19.65 -1.66 -7.04
N ASP A 197 20.88 -1.15 -7.00
CA ASP A 197 21.14 0.25 -6.66
C ASP A 197 21.15 1.21 -7.87
N THR A 198 20.71 0.76 -9.05
CA THR A 198 20.61 1.64 -10.22
C THR A 198 19.41 2.58 -10.10
N ASN A 199 19.52 3.79 -10.65
CA ASN A 199 18.40 4.75 -10.68
C ASN A 199 17.13 4.15 -11.30
N ALA A 200 17.25 3.32 -12.33
CA ALA A 200 16.11 2.65 -12.97
C ALA A 200 15.43 1.62 -12.06
N ALA A 201 16.22 0.86 -11.29
CA ALA A 201 15.69 -0.09 -10.31
C ALA A 201 15.03 0.65 -9.14
N CYS A 202 15.67 1.71 -8.65
CA CYS A 202 15.13 2.58 -7.62
C CYS A 202 13.80 3.22 -8.04
N ALA A 203 13.74 3.81 -9.24
CA ALA A 203 12.51 4.33 -9.83
C ALA A 203 11.41 3.27 -9.96
N THR A 204 11.77 2.03 -10.29
CA THR A 204 10.80 0.92 -10.38
C THR A 204 10.25 0.54 -9.01
N ARG A 205 11.09 0.46 -7.97
CA ARG A 205 10.65 0.23 -6.59
C ARG A 205 9.72 1.35 -6.10
N GLY A 206 10.07 2.61 -6.31
CA GLY A 206 9.19 3.74 -5.95
C GLY A 206 7.87 3.75 -6.71
N GLN A 207 7.87 3.35 -7.99
CA GLN A 207 6.64 3.22 -8.78
C GLN A 207 5.71 2.13 -8.20
N LEU A 208 6.26 0.94 -7.91
CA LEU A 208 5.53 -0.16 -7.27
C LEU A 208 4.96 0.28 -5.90
N ALA A 209 5.78 0.94 -5.08
CA ALA A 209 5.39 1.43 -3.77
C ALA A 209 4.29 2.49 -3.84
N THR A 210 4.33 3.38 -4.84
CA THR A 210 3.30 4.40 -5.08
C THR A 210 1.94 3.76 -5.34
N TYR A 211 1.88 2.68 -6.13
CA TYR A 211 0.62 2.00 -6.41
C TYR A 211 0.08 1.24 -5.19
N THR A 212 0.95 0.62 -4.40
CA THR A 212 0.54 -0.05 -3.16
C THR A 212 0.08 0.96 -2.11
N ALA A 213 0.79 2.09 -1.98
CA ALA A 213 0.35 3.22 -1.18
C ALA A 213 -1.02 3.68 -1.68
N ALA A 214 -1.20 3.75 -3.00
CA ALA A 214 -2.45 4.14 -3.63
C ALA A 214 -3.65 3.27 -3.27
N GLN A 215 -3.50 1.97 -3.47
CA GLN A 215 -4.50 0.99 -3.07
C GLN A 215 -4.79 1.04 -1.58
N SER A 216 -3.73 1.10 -0.77
CA SER A 216 -3.85 1.07 0.68
C SER A 216 -4.38 2.38 1.25
N GLY A 217 -4.23 3.53 0.61
CA GLY A 217 -4.87 4.76 1.07
C GLY A 217 -6.35 4.81 0.69
N ALA A 218 -6.72 4.19 -0.44
CA ALA A 218 -8.10 4.15 -0.92
C ALA A 218 -8.95 3.07 -0.22
N GLN A 219 -8.30 2.09 0.41
CA GLN A 219 -8.96 0.96 1.08
C GLN A 219 -8.37 0.68 2.46
N PHE A 220 -9.16 0.15 3.38
CA PHE A 220 -8.61 -0.42 4.62
C PHE A 220 -8.01 -1.79 4.30
N ARG A 221 -6.66 -1.86 4.33
CA ARG A 221 -5.87 -3.04 4.00
C ARG A 221 -4.91 -3.35 5.14
N THR A 222 -4.84 -4.62 5.52
CA THR A 222 -3.83 -5.16 6.44
C THR A 222 -2.54 -5.53 5.72
N HIS A 223 -2.69 -5.97 4.47
CA HIS A 223 -1.62 -6.29 3.54
C HIS A 223 -2.17 -6.19 2.11
N SER A 224 -1.28 -6.24 1.12
CA SER A 224 -1.62 -6.25 -0.31
C SER A 224 -0.72 -7.21 -1.07
N PHE A 225 -1.14 -7.57 -2.28
CA PHE A 225 -0.30 -8.31 -3.23
C PHE A 225 -0.16 -7.50 -4.52
N SER A 226 0.98 -7.64 -5.18
CA SER A 226 1.17 -7.15 -6.55
C SER A 226 2.00 -8.14 -7.36
N LEU A 227 1.88 -8.04 -8.68
CA LEU A 227 2.70 -8.76 -9.63
C LEU A 227 3.64 -7.77 -10.32
N PHE A 228 4.92 -8.14 -10.38
CA PHE A 228 5.90 -7.41 -11.15
C PHE A 228 6.39 -8.30 -12.29
N ILE A 229 6.09 -7.89 -13.52
CA ILE A 229 6.42 -8.62 -14.75
C ILE A 229 7.48 -7.82 -15.51
N PHE A 230 8.53 -8.48 -15.97
CA PHE A 230 9.64 -7.85 -16.69
C PHE A 230 10.20 -8.81 -17.76
N GLY A 231 9.90 -8.51 -19.03
CA GLY A 231 10.22 -9.40 -20.14
C GLY A 231 9.60 -10.80 -19.95
N PRO A 232 10.35 -11.90 -20.01
CA PRO A 232 9.83 -13.26 -19.79
C PRO A 232 9.78 -13.68 -18.31
N CYS A 233 10.15 -12.79 -17.38
CA CYS A 233 10.31 -13.07 -15.95
C CYS A 233 9.32 -12.30 -15.09
N ALA A 234 8.99 -12.84 -13.92
CA ALA A 234 8.12 -12.19 -12.95
C ALA A 234 8.62 -12.38 -11.51
N ARG A 235 8.10 -11.52 -10.63
CA ARG A 235 8.21 -11.62 -9.16
C ARG A 235 6.83 -11.43 -8.53
N LEU A 236 6.55 -12.20 -7.49
CA LEU A 236 5.39 -12.03 -6.62
C LEU A 236 5.78 -11.11 -5.46
N ILE A 237 4.91 -10.18 -5.09
CA ILE A 237 5.19 -9.25 -4.00
C ILE A 237 4.04 -9.26 -3.01
N ARG A 238 4.34 -9.50 -1.73
CA ARG A 238 3.44 -9.30 -0.60
C ARG A 238 3.88 -8.06 0.16
N TRP A 239 2.95 -7.16 0.40
CA TRP A 239 3.17 -5.89 1.09
C TRP A 239 2.44 -5.90 2.42
N ASP A 240 3.08 -5.43 3.49
CA ASP A 240 2.37 -4.91 4.65
C ASP A 240 3.01 -3.59 5.11
N ARG A 241 2.63 -3.09 6.28
CA ARG A 241 3.12 -1.80 6.77
C ARG A 241 4.57 -1.82 7.24
N SER A 242 5.16 -2.99 7.44
CA SER A 242 6.55 -3.14 7.87
C SER A 242 7.53 -3.26 6.70
N CYS A 243 7.15 -4.02 5.66
CA CYS A 243 8.02 -4.38 4.55
C CYS A 243 7.26 -4.89 3.31
N ALA A 244 8.00 -5.10 2.22
CA ALA A 244 7.57 -5.83 1.03
C ALA A 244 8.42 -7.10 0.86
N LEU A 245 7.79 -8.27 0.96
CA LEU A 245 8.41 -9.56 0.67
C LEU A 245 8.30 -9.86 -0.83
N VAL A 246 9.44 -10.14 -1.45
CA VAL A 246 9.56 -10.33 -2.89
C VAL A 246 10.06 -11.75 -3.16
N SER A 247 9.36 -12.48 -4.05
CA SER A 247 9.80 -13.82 -4.44
C SER A 247 11.13 -13.80 -5.22
N GLU A 248 11.79 -14.95 -5.31
CA GLU A 248 12.79 -15.21 -6.35
C GLU A 248 12.22 -14.92 -7.76
N ARG A 249 13.10 -14.58 -8.69
CA ARG A 249 12.77 -14.39 -10.10
C ARG A 249 12.37 -15.73 -10.71
N PHE A 250 11.29 -15.74 -11.48
CA PHE A 250 10.92 -16.91 -12.27
C PHE A 250 10.44 -16.56 -13.66
N GLU A 251 10.68 -17.49 -14.60
CA GLU A 251 10.17 -17.38 -15.95
C GLU A 251 8.75 -17.91 -16.04
N TYR A 252 7.86 -17.17 -16.72
CA TYR A 252 6.43 -17.48 -16.75
C TYR A 252 5.87 -17.85 -18.14
N GLY A 253 6.70 -18.22 -19.12
CA GLY A 253 6.24 -18.59 -20.48
C GLY A 253 6.51 -20.03 -20.92
N LYS A 254 7.30 -20.81 -20.17
CA LYS A 254 7.81 -22.12 -20.61
C LYS A 254 6.79 -23.25 -20.58
N SER A 255 5.78 -23.16 -19.72
CA SER A 255 4.77 -24.20 -19.52
C SER A 255 3.39 -23.57 -19.26
N PRO A 256 2.31 -24.14 -19.82
CA PRO A 256 0.96 -23.83 -19.36
C PRO A 256 0.87 -24.28 -17.89
N ASN A 257 0.51 -23.37 -16.98
CA ASN A 257 0.42 -23.63 -15.53
C ASN A 257 1.70 -23.57 -14.68
N ASN A 258 2.57 -22.59 -14.93
CA ASN A 258 3.70 -22.24 -14.04
C ASN A 258 3.28 -21.49 -12.75
N TYR A 259 4.27 -20.95 -12.02
CA TYR A 259 4.06 -20.21 -10.76
C TYR A 259 3.18 -18.96 -10.89
N LEU A 260 3.19 -18.25 -12.03
CA LEU A 260 2.28 -17.12 -12.25
C LEU A 260 0.83 -17.60 -12.32
N ALA A 261 0.58 -18.72 -13.01
CA ALA A 261 -0.75 -19.30 -13.09
C ALA A 261 -1.18 -19.89 -11.73
N ASP A 262 -0.24 -20.40 -10.94
CA ASP A 262 -0.51 -20.92 -9.59
C ASP A 262 -0.89 -19.80 -8.64
N PHE A 263 -0.14 -18.69 -8.67
CA PHE A 263 -0.47 -17.49 -7.92
C PHE A 263 -1.86 -16.97 -8.27
N LEU A 264 -2.18 -16.78 -9.55
CA LEU A 264 -3.48 -16.25 -9.97
C LEU A 264 -4.63 -17.18 -9.57
N HIS A 265 -4.47 -18.50 -9.71
CA HIS A 265 -5.45 -19.48 -9.25
C HIS A 265 -5.67 -19.36 -7.75
N ARG A 266 -4.61 -19.43 -6.94
CA ARG A 266 -4.72 -19.35 -5.47
C ARG A 266 -5.29 -18.00 -5.01
N TYR A 267 -4.82 -16.89 -5.57
CA TYR A 267 -5.32 -15.55 -5.27
C TYR A 267 -6.81 -15.41 -5.56
N SER A 268 -7.29 -16.02 -6.67
CA SER A 268 -8.71 -16.04 -7.02
C SER A 268 -9.59 -16.76 -5.99
N LEU A 269 -9.02 -17.68 -5.22
CA LEU A 269 -9.72 -18.46 -4.20
C LEU A 269 -9.65 -17.84 -2.79
N LEU A 270 -8.77 -16.87 -2.57
CA LEU A 270 -8.72 -16.14 -1.30
C LEU A 270 -10.00 -15.32 -1.09
N ASP A 271 -10.47 -15.31 0.15
CA ASP A 271 -11.53 -14.42 0.60
C ASP A 271 -11.02 -12.98 0.75
N ASP A 272 -11.90 -12.06 1.15
CA ASP A 272 -11.52 -10.65 1.28
C ASP A 272 -10.42 -10.44 2.33
N LYS A 273 -10.44 -11.20 3.43
CA LYS A 273 -9.40 -11.16 4.48
C LYS A 273 -8.05 -11.67 3.96
N GLY A 274 -8.04 -12.79 3.23
CA GLY A 274 -6.85 -13.37 2.62
C GLY A 274 -6.26 -12.51 1.51
N ARG A 275 -7.08 -11.70 0.83
CA ARG A 275 -6.61 -10.64 -0.10
C ARG A 275 -6.20 -9.36 0.63
N GLY A 276 -6.25 -9.36 1.97
CA GLY A 276 -5.77 -8.28 2.82
C GLY A 276 -6.75 -7.16 3.11
N LYS A 277 -8.03 -7.26 2.75
CA LYS A 277 -9.05 -6.28 3.18
C LYS A 277 -9.29 -6.43 4.69
N ASP A 278 -9.41 -5.30 5.39
CA ASP A 278 -9.70 -5.28 6.82
C ASP A 278 -11.12 -5.80 7.09
N PRO A 279 -11.28 -6.96 7.75
CA PRO A 279 -12.59 -7.57 8.01
C PRO A 279 -13.38 -6.86 9.11
N THR A 280 -12.80 -5.88 9.81
CA THR A 280 -13.50 -5.10 10.85
C THR A 280 -14.36 -3.98 10.25
N LEU A 281 -14.35 -3.83 8.93
CA LEU A 281 -15.23 -2.95 8.19
C LEU A 281 -16.37 -3.74 7.55
N SER A 282 -17.61 -3.36 7.83
CA SER A 282 -18.79 -3.88 7.14
C SER A 282 -19.52 -2.76 6.40
N GLY A 283 -20.35 -3.12 5.42
CA GLY A 283 -21.35 -2.18 4.90
C GLY A 283 -22.20 -1.70 6.07
N SER A 284 -22.45 -0.39 6.15
CA SER A 284 -23.50 0.10 7.04
C SER A 284 -24.82 -0.43 6.49
N PRO A 285 -25.78 -0.88 7.33
CA PRO A 285 -27.15 -1.03 6.87
C PRO A 285 -27.54 0.33 6.29
N SER A 286 -27.63 0.40 4.96
CA SER A 286 -28.26 1.51 4.28
C SER A 286 -29.69 1.54 4.80
N SER A 287 -30.16 2.71 5.22
CA SER A 287 -31.59 2.99 5.30
C SER A 287 -32.22 2.51 3.99
N ALA A 288 -32.93 1.39 4.06
CA ALA A 288 -33.57 0.81 2.91
C ALA A 288 -34.57 1.83 2.34
N GLY A 289 -34.27 2.35 1.15
CA GLY A 289 -35.21 3.07 0.31
C GLY A 289 -35.53 4.50 0.75
N SER A 290 -35.39 5.41 -0.19
CA SER A 290 -36.26 6.58 -0.31
C SER A 290 -37.73 6.14 -0.20
N GLN A 291 -38.33 6.20 0.98
CA GLN A 291 -39.78 6.22 1.07
C GLN A 291 -40.26 7.60 0.64
N ALA A 292 -40.71 7.68 -0.61
CA ALA A 292 -41.67 8.68 -1.03
C ALA A 292 -42.93 8.50 -0.17
N GLY A 293 -43.06 9.28 0.91
CA GLY A 293 -44.23 9.21 1.78
C GLY A 293 -44.02 9.66 3.23
N GLY A 294 -43.63 10.92 3.46
CA GLY A 294 -44.10 11.79 4.56
C GLY A 294 -44.08 11.34 6.03
N LYS A 295 -43.55 10.18 6.43
CA LYS A 295 -43.38 9.80 7.85
C LYS A 295 -42.05 9.10 8.07
N VAL A 296 -41.15 9.77 8.78
CA VAL A 296 -39.86 9.21 9.21
C VAL A 296 -40.15 8.19 10.32
N ALA A 297 -39.91 6.90 10.04
CA ALA A 297 -39.91 5.87 11.08
C ALA A 297 -38.75 6.13 12.06
N PRO A 298 -38.89 5.79 13.36
CA PRO A 298 -37.78 5.89 14.29
C PRO A 298 -36.61 5.02 13.81
N VAL A 299 -35.43 5.62 13.74
CA VAL A 299 -34.15 4.99 13.37
C VAL A 299 -33.88 3.85 14.35
N ALA A 300 -33.53 2.65 13.85
CA ALA A 300 -33.25 1.55 14.75
C ALA A 300 -31.96 1.83 15.56
N PRO A 301 -31.84 1.33 16.81
CA PRO A 301 -30.62 1.51 17.59
C PRO A 301 -29.37 1.06 16.83
N GLY A 302 -28.42 1.96 16.61
CA GLY A 302 -27.19 1.69 15.87
C GLY A 302 -27.22 2.02 14.37
N GLU A 303 -28.33 2.55 13.86
CA GLU A 303 -28.41 3.10 12.50
C GLU A 303 -28.01 4.58 12.43
N CYS A 304 -27.69 5.05 11.23
CA CYS A 304 -27.31 6.44 10.96
C CYS A 304 -28.57 7.32 10.88
N PRO A 305 -28.70 8.42 11.65
CA PRO A 305 -29.86 9.28 11.58
C PRO A 305 -29.96 10.02 10.22
N PRO A 306 -31.17 10.47 9.81
CA PRO A 306 -31.33 11.25 8.59
C PRO A 306 -30.40 12.48 8.57
N GLY A 307 -29.74 12.74 7.45
CA GLY A 307 -28.80 13.85 7.29
C GLY A 307 -27.36 13.55 7.73
N MET A 308 -27.14 12.54 8.59
CA MET A 308 -25.81 12.21 9.10
C MET A 308 -24.85 11.71 8.02
N GLU A 309 -25.37 11.05 6.97
CA GLU A 309 -24.56 10.69 5.80
C GLU A 309 -23.94 11.91 5.12
N GLU A 310 -24.75 12.94 4.86
CA GLU A 310 -24.30 14.19 4.24
C GLU A 310 -23.33 14.94 5.14
N GLU A 311 -23.62 14.98 6.44
CA GLU A 311 -22.74 15.60 7.44
C GLU A 311 -21.39 14.88 7.54
N LEU A 312 -21.35 13.54 7.56
CA LEU A 312 -20.10 12.77 7.55
C LEU A 312 -19.33 12.96 6.24
N HIS A 313 -20.02 13.01 5.10
CA HIS A 313 -19.38 13.32 3.81
C HIS A 313 -18.74 14.70 3.83
N SER A 314 -19.48 15.72 4.28
CA SER A 314 -18.99 17.09 4.40
C SER A 314 -17.80 17.19 5.36
N SER A 315 -17.95 16.61 6.56
CA SER A 315 -16.97 16.66 7.64
C SER A 315 -15.66 15.97 7.28
N ASN A 316 -15.70 14.88 6.51
CA ASN A 316 -14.50 14.22 5.99
C ASN A 316 -14.02 14.77 4.64
N ALA A 317 -14.47 15.98 4.25
CA ALA A 317 -14.15 16.63 2.98
C ALA A 317 -14.35 15.71 1.75
N LEU A 318 -15.26 14.75 1.87
CA LEU A 318 -15.65 13.90 0.76
C LEU A 318 -16.51 14.75 -0.17
N ASN A 319 -16.13 14.79 -1.45
CA ASN A 319 -16.96 15.41 -2.47
C ASN A 319 -17.61 14.32 -3.34
N PRO A 320 -18.88 13.94 -3.07
CA PRO A 320 -19.58 12.90 -3.83
C PRO A 320 -19.70 13.21 -5.33
N LYS A 321 -19.62 14.50 -5.69
CA LYS A 321 -19.77 14.99 -7.06
C LYS A 321 -18.46 14.96 -7.86
N LYS A 322 -17.30 14.81 -7.22
CA LYS A 322 -15.96 14.90 -7.85
C LYS A 322 -15.31 13.56 -8.21
N GLY A 323 -16.05 12.46 -8.23
CA GLY A 323 -15.49 11.21 -8.74
C GLY A 323 -16.51 10.10 -8.83
N PRO A 324 -16.21 9.04 -9.59
CA PRO A 324 -17.11 7.90 -9.77
C PRO A 324 -17.06 6.92 -8.59
N ARG A 325 -16.61 7.38 -7.41
CA ARG A 325 -16.51 6.60 -6.18
C ARG A 325 -17.91 6.49 -5.61
N LYS A 326 -18.36 5.26 -5.31
CA LYS A 326 -19.62 5.07 -4.61
C LYS A 326 -19.37 5.56 -3.21
N THR A 327 -19.97 6.69 -2.86
CA THR A 327 -19.98 7.17 -1.49
C THR A 327 -20.90 6.24 -0.71
N GLU A 328 -20.35 5.55 0.27
CA GLU A 328 -21.11 4.62 1.08
C GLU A 328 -20.73 4.78 2.54
N LEU A 329 -21.69 4.54 3.43
CA LEU A 329 -21.41 4.43 4.83
C LEU A 329 -20.84 3.05 5.15
N ARG A 330 -19.77 3.04 5.94
CA ARG A 330 -19.16 1.82 6.47
C ARG A 330 -19.29 1.83 7.98
N ARG A 331 -19.57 0.67 8.55
CA ARG A 331 -19.45 0.45 9.99
C ARG A 331 -18.03 -0.02 10.29
N ILE A 332 -17.42 0.58 11.30
CA ILE A 332 -16.11 0.18 11.84
C ILE A 332 -16.27 -0.18 13.32
N LEU A 333 -15.35 -0.99 13.83
CA LEU A 333 -15.31 -1.39 15.23
C LEU A 333 -14.06 -0.82 15.91
N ILE A 334 -14.23 -0.26 17.10
CA ILE A 334 -13.14 0.22 17.97
C ILE A 334 -13.15 -0.61 19.25
N PRO A 335 -12.13 -1.45 19.52
CA PRO A 335 -12.05 -2.20 20.77
C PRO A 335 -11.89 -1.30 22.00
N ASP A 336 -12.42 -1.73 23.14
CA ASP A 336 -12.25 -1.03 24.41
C ASP A 336 -10.81 -1.14 24.93
N ARG A 337 -10.36 -0.13 25.67
CA ARG A 337 -9.01 -0.09 26.24
C ARG A 337 -8.80 -1.22 27.26
N ASP A 338 -9.76 -1.41 28.17
CA ASP A 338 -9.60 -2.31 29.31
C ASP A 338 -10.09 -3.73 28.98
N ASN A 339 -11.02 -3.86 28.04
CA ASN A 339 -11.55 -5.14 27.58
C ASN A 339 -11.55 -5.23 26.04
N PRO A 340 -10.51 -5.78 25.41
CA PRO A 340 -10.40 -5.88 23.95
C PRO A 340 -11.57 -6.62 23.27
N GLU A 341 -12.28 -7.50 23.98
CA GLU A 341 -13.45 -8.22 23.46
C GLU A 341 -14.70 -7.34 23.39
N ALA A 342 -14.76 -6.26 24.18
CA ALA A 342 -15.81 -5.26 24.08
C ALA A 342 -15.51 -4.32 22.91
N VAL A 343 -16.30 -4.41 21.84
CA VAL A 343 -16.12 -3.60 20.62
C VAL A 343 -17.22 -2.55 20.46
N HIS A 344 -16.82 -1.33 20.09
CA HIS A 344 -17.69 -0.16 20.00
C HIS A 344 -17.92 0.25 18.54
N PRO A 345 -19.16 0.14 18.02
CA PRO A 345 -19.49 0.47 16.64
C PRO A 345 -19.41 1.96 16.35
N HIS A 346 -18.85 2.32 15.20
CA HIS A 346 -18.87 3.67 14.66
C HIS A 346 -19.21 3.63 13.16
N ILE A 347 -19.78 4.70 12.63
CA ILE A 347 -20.16 4.83 11.21
C ILE A 347 -19.31 5.90 10.56
N ILE A 348 -18.73 5.60 9.40
CA ILE A 348 -17.89 6.52 8.64
C ILE A 348 -18.41 6.71 7.22
N SER A 349 -18.12 7.86 6.64
CA SER A 349 -18.10 8.02 5.19
C SER A 349 -16.97 7.21 4.57
N TYR A 350 -17.20 6.64 3.40
CA TYR A 350 -16.19 5.91 2.65
C TYR A 350 -16.24 6.24 1.15
N PRO A 351 -15.08 6.35 0.48
CA PRO A 351 -13.72 6.23 1.02
C PRO A 351 -13.28 7.49 1.78
N LEU A 352 -12.33 7.35 2.70
CA LEU A 352 -11.80 8.48 3.46
C LEU A 352 -10.82 9.33 2.63
N PRO A 353 -10.65 10.63 2.96
CA PRO A 353 -9.57 11.44 2.41
C PRO A 353 -8.21 10.80 2.73
N PHE A 354 -7.30 10.89 1.77
CA PHE A 354 -6.05 10.14 1.76
C PHE A 354 -4.94 10.80 2.59
N VAL A 355 -4.07 9.98 3.22
CA VAL A 355 -3.11 10.44 4.25
C VAL A 355 -1.66 9.92 4.11
N ALA A 356 -1.30 8.97 3.25
CA ALA A 356 0.04 8.34 3.29
C ALA A 356 0.69 8.02 1.92
N ARG A 357 1.69 8.82 1.51
CA ARG A 357 2.44 8.65 0.24
C ARG A 357 3.30 7.38 0.17
N SER A 358 3.73 6.88 1.32
CA SER A 358 4.49 5.62 1.45
C SER A 358 3.57 4.45 1.84
N PRO A 359 3.79 3.23 1.32
CA PRO A 359 3.05 2.06 1.77
C PRO A 359 3.46 1.61 3.17
N PHE A 360 4.63 2.04 3.67
CA PHE A 360 5.23 1.58 4.92
C PHE A 360 4.99 2.55 6.09
N GLY A 361 5.28 2.09 7.30
CA GLY A 361 5.24 2.86 8.53
C GLY A 361 3.85 2.89 9.18
N ARG A 362 3.60 3.93 10.00
CA ARG A 362 2.42 3.98 10.88
C ARG A 362 1.10 4.18 10.13
N ALA A 363 1.15 4.73 8.92
CA ALA A 363 0.00 4.95 8.04
C ALA A 363 -1.24 5.54 8.75
N THR A 364 -1.02 6.55 9.61
CA THR A 364 -2.08 7.17 10.42
C THR A 364 -3.18 7.74 9.54
N ARG A 365 -4.43 7.38 9.85
CA ARG A 365 -5.65 7.88 9.23
C ARG A 365 -6.52 8.55 10.29
N PRO A 366 -6.49 9.89 10.38
CA PRO A 366 -7.49 10.64 11.10
C PRO A 366 -8.76 10.74 10.25
N PHE A 367 -9.92 10.56 10.87
CA PHE A 367 -11.22 10.78 10.24
C PHE A 367 -12.32 10.97 11.28
N LEU A 368 -13.44 11.53 10.84
CA LEU A 368 -14.61 11.73 11.67
C LEU A 368 -15.59 10.58 11.48
N ALA A 369 -16.14 10.11 12.60
CA ALA A 369 -17.09 9.00 12.64
C ALA A 369 -18.27 9.33 13.53
N TYR A 370 -19.46 8.87 13.16
CA TYR A 370 -20.63 8.92 14.03
C TYR A 370 -20.57 7.78 15.04
N ASN A 371 -20.74 8.11 16.32
CA ASN A 371 -20.90 7.16 17.41
C ASN A 371 -22.40 7.05 17.76
N PRO A 372 -23.07 5.93 17.40
CA PRO A 372 -24.50 5.75 17.67
C PRO A 372 -24.85 5.66 19.16
N ALA A 373 -23.90 5.31 20.03
CA ALA A 373 -24.15 5.18 21.46
C ALA A 373 -24.26 6.54 22.16
N THR A 374 -23.60 7.56 21.62
CA THR A 374 -23.60 8.93 22.18
C THR A 374 -24.33 9.93 21.32
N ASP A 375 -24.79 9.52 20.13
CA ASP A 375 -25.41 10.36 19.11
C ASP A 375 -24.55 11.58 18.74
N ARG A 376 -23.26 11.34 18.47
CA ARG A 376 -22.28 12.40 18.19
C ARG A 376 -21.27 11.98 17.14
N ILE A 377 -20.79 12.96 16.37
CA ILE A 377 -19.54 12.81 15.62
C ILE A 377 -18.36 12.87 16.60
N VAL A 378 -17.44 11.94 16.43
CA VAL A 378 -16.19 11.81 17.19
C VAL A 378 -15.00 11.75 16.24
N PHE A 379 -13.83 12.13 16.73
CA PHE A 379 -12.58 11.91 16.00
C PHE A 379 -12.14 10.46 16.17
N VAL A 380 -11.71 9.83 15.08
CA VAL A 380 -11.13 8.49 15.07
C VAL A 380 -9.75 8.53 14.45
N LYS A 381 -8.83 7.82 15.09
CA LYS A 381 -7.46 7.63 14.62
C LYS A 381 -7.20 6.14 14.45
N ASP A 382 -6.86 5.77 13.22
CA ASP A 382 -6.54 4.40 12.79
C ASP A 382 -5.09 4.37 12.32
N TYR A 383 -4.24 3.54 12.93
CA TYR A 383 -2.81 3.52 12.63
C TYR A 383 -2.11 2.25 13.07
N TRP A 384 -0.88 2.05 12.60
CA TRP A 384 -0.03 0.92 12.93
C TRP A 384 1.00 1.35 13.98
N ARG A 385 0.89 0.84 15.20
CA ARG A 385 1.80 1.14 16.31
C ARG A 385 2.98 0.17 16.32
N SER A 386 4.17 0.64 16.71
CA SER A 386 5.33 -0.24 16.92
C SER A 386 5.11 -1.10 18.16
N THR A 387 5.43 -2.39 18.05
CA THR A 387 5.35 -3.35 19.16
C THR A 387 6.62 -3.42 20.01
N THR A 388 7.61 -2.57 19.70
CA THR A 388 8.88 -2.47 20.43
C THR A 388 8.66 -2.29 21.94
N LEU A 389 9.46 -3.02 22.72
CA LEU A 389 9.40 -3.02 24.17
C LEU A 389 9.52 -1.59 24.73
N GLY A 390 8.64 -1.25 25.66
CA GLY A 390 8.59 0.08 26.29
C GLY A 390 7.61 1.07 25.64
N ILE A 391 7.11 0.78 24.42
CA ILE A 391 6.09 1.62 23.79
C ILE A 391 4.70 1.27 24.35
N SER A 392 4.14 2.18 25.17
CA SER A 392 2.78 2.05 25.72
C SER A 392 1.71 2.22 24.63
N LYS A 393 0.54 1.59 24.80
CA LYS A 393 -0.62 1.87 23.96
C LYS A 393 -1.10 3.30 24.22
N GLU A 394 -1.61 3.94 23.18
CA GLU A 394 -2.09 5.33 23.29
C GLU A 394 -3.21 5.46 24.33
N GLY A 395 -4.14 4.50 24.39
CA GLY A 395 -5.19 4.48 25.41
C GLY A 395 -4.66 4.40 26.84
N ASP A 396 -3.55 3.68 27.07
CA ASP A 396 -2.89 3.60 28.38
C ASP A 396 -2.24 4.94 28.75
N ILE A 397 -1.71 5.67 27.77
CA ILE A 397 -1.17 7.01 27.96
C ILE A 397 -2.29 7.97 28.38
N TYR A 398 -3.43 7.96 27.69
CA TYR A 398 -4.61 8.74 28.11
C TYR A 398 -5.09 8.38 29.53
N LYS A 399 -5.02 7.10 29.91
CA LYS A 399 -5.32 6.68 31.29
C LYS A 399 -4.35 7.31 32.29
N LYS A 400 -3.03 7.18 32.05
CA LYS A 400 -1.99 7.74 32.92
C LYS A 400 -2.13 9.25 33.06
N LEU A 401 -2.37 9.96 31.97
CA LEU A 401 -2.60 11.42 31.98
C LEU A 401 -3.80 11.79 32.87
N LYS A 402 -4.91 11.06 32.73
CA LYS A 402 -6.11 11.26 33.54
C LYS A 402 -5.87 10.96 35.03
N ASP A 403 -5.21 9.84 35.34
CA ASP A 403 -4.91 9.44 36.73
C ASP A 403 -4.02 10.46 37.45
N ASN A 404 -3.15 11.17 36.71
CA ASN A 404 -2.27 12.22 37.21
C ASN A 404 -2.89 13.63 37.13
N ASN A 405 -4.18 13.75 36.78
CA ASN A 405 -4.89 15.04 36.65
C ASN A 405 -4.20 16.04 35.71
N VAL A 406 -3.56 15.55 34.64
CA VAL A 406 -2.98 16.42 33.62
C VAL A 406 -4.09 17.23 32.96
N ARG A 407 -3.91 18.55 32.90
CA ARG A 407 -4.88 19.49 32.34
C ARG A 407 -4.86 19.44 30.81
N HIS A 408 -5.95 19.90 30.19
CA HIS A 408 -6.06 20.09 28.74
C HIS A 408 -5.90 18.84 27.88
N VAL A 409 -6.13 17.66 28.45
CA VAL A 409 -6.10 16.39 27.71
C VAL A 409 -7.43 16.16 27.02
N PRO A 410 -7.45 15.90 25.69
CA PRO A 410 -8.67 15.54 24.97
C PRO A 410 -9.40 14.36 25.63
N PRO A 411 -10.73 14.42 25.75
CA PRO A 411 -11.50 13.34 26.37
C PRO A 411 -11.40 12.06 25.53
N PHE A 412 -10.72 11.06 26.07
CA PHE A 412 -10.57 9.75 25.43
C PHE A 412 -11.93 9.04 25.27
N GLY A 413 -12.14 8.45 24.10
CA GLY A 413 -13.26 7.57 23.78
C GLY A 413 -12.91 6.12 24.11
N HIS A 414 -12.77 5.30 23.06
CA HIS A 414 -12.32 3.91 23.14
C HIS A 414 -11.01 3.75 22.38
N GLY A 415 -10.30 2.65 22.58
CA GLY A 415 -9.19 2.31 21.71
C GLY A 415 -8.32 1.19 22.22
N ASN A 416 -7.94 0.31 21.29
CA ASN A 416 -7.00 -0.78 21.53
C ASN A 416 -6.40 -1.28 20.21
N ASP A 417 -5.52 -2.28 20.33
CA ASP A 417 -5.07 -3.08 19.21
C ASP A 417 -6.26 -3.81 18.56
N ILE A 418 -6.28 -3.85 17.23
CA ILE A 418 -7.27 -4.63 16.47
C ILE A 418 -6.83 -6.11 16.49
N PRO A 419 -7.65 -7.04 17.03
CA PRO A 419 -7.27 -8.43 17.16
C PRO A 419 -6.91 -9.09 15.82
N GLY A 420 -5.79 -9.83 15.82
CA GLY A 420 -5.32 -10.59 14.65
C GLY A 420 -4.80 -9.74 13.49
N GLN A 421 -4.56 -8.44 13.68
CA GLN A 421 -4.05 -7.54 12.65
C GLN A 421 -2.65 -7.02 13.01
N GLN A 422 -1.65 -7.84 12.73
CA GLN A 422 -0.24 -7.54 12.93
C GLN A 422 0.49 -7.69 11.59
N THR A 423 1.53 -6.88 11.35
CA THR A 423 2.42 -7.13 10.22
C THR A 423 3.17 -8.43 10.41
N ILE A 424 3.77 -8.93 9.34
CA ILE A 424 4.50 -10.19 9.43
C ILE A 424 5.61 -10.13 10.48
N ASP A 425 5.71 -11.20 11.26
CA ASP A 425 6.86 -11.44 12.11
C ASP A 425 8.01 -11.94 11.21
N LEU A 426 8.99 -11.07 11.00
CA LEU A 426 10.15 -11.36 10.17
C LEU A 426 11.22 -12.18 10.91
N SER A 427 11.16 -12.27 12.24
CA SER A 427 12.14 -13.03 13.03
C SER A 427 12.14 -14.53 12.72
N LYS A 428 11.05 -15.03 12.13
CA LYS A 428 10.95 -16.42 11.64
C LYS A 428 11.82 -16.69 10.40
N TYR A 429 12.22 -15.65 9.66
CA TYR A 429 13.06 -15.79 8.47
C TYR A 429 14.53 -15.62 8.85
N LYS A 430 15.25 -16.73 8.96
CA LYS A 430 16.69 -16.74 9.34
C LYS A 430 17.60 -15.96 8.38
N TRP A 431 17.14 -15.72 7.15
CA TRP A 431 17.87 -14.97 6.13
C TRP A 431 17.66 -13.45 6.25
N VAL A 432 16.71 -12.99 7.07
CA VAL A 432 16.51 -11.56 7.35
C VAL A 432 17.45 -11.17 8.48
N THR A 433 18.48 -10.38 8.16
CA THR A 433 19.47 -9.92 9.15
C THR A 433 19.05 -8.62 9.84
N GLU A 434 18.39 -7.73 9.11
CA GLU A 434 17.83 -6.49 9.64
C GLU A 434 16.30 -6.58 9.59
N VAL A 435 15.68 -6.63 10.76
CA VAL A 435 14.23 -6.83 10.89
C VAL A 435 13.56 -5.48 11.12
N PRO A 436 12.78 -4.97 10.15
CA PRO A 436 11.76 -3.97 10.40
C PRO A 436 10.92 -4.27 11.64
N ASP A 437 10.65 -3.24 12.45
CA ASP A 437 9.71 -3.33 13.56
C ASP A 437 8.40 -4.00 13.14
N THR A 438 7.99 -5.02 13.89
CA THR A 438 6.63 -5.55 13.78
C THR A 438 5.65 -4.49 14.27
N LEU A 439 4.64 -4.21 13.43
CA LEU A 439 3.61 -3.23 13.73
C LEU A 439 2.28 -3.92 14.03
N GLN A 440 1.56 -3.38 15.00
CA GLN A 440 0.23 -3.82 15.39
C GLN A 440 -0.78 -2.75 14.97
N HIS A 441 -1.86 -3.16 14.30
CA HIS A 441 -2.94 -2.23 13.96
C HIS A 441 -3.66 -1.81 15.23
N TYR A 442 -3.86 -0.50 15.41
CA TYR A 442 -4.48 0.14 16.56
C TYR A 442 -5.51 1.16 16.08
N ARG A 443 -6.66 1.20 16.75
CA ARG A 443 -7.73 2.16 16.45
C ARG A 443 -8.24 2.77 17.75
N MET A 444 -8.50 4.07 17.73
CA MET A 444 -9.06 4.78 18.88
C MET A 444 -9.98 5.92 18.46
N SER A 445 -10.79 6.38 19.40
CA SER A 445 -11.61 7.59 19.26
C SER A 445 -11.36 8.60 20.38
N LEU A 446 -11.58 9.88 20.05
CA LEU A 446 -11.64 10.99 21.00
C LEU A 446 -13.04 11.60 20.93
N LYS A 447 -13.58 11.99 22.09
CA LYS A 447 -14.93 12.57 22.22
C LYS A 447 -15.01 14.04 21.81
N VAL A 448 -13.94 14.55 21.20
CA VAL A 448 -13.81 15.91 20.70
C VAL A 448 -13.34 15.85 19.25
N VAL A 449 -13.78 16.82 18.46
CA VAL A 449 -13.35 17.03 17.09
C VAL A 449 -12.54 18.33 17.08
N GLY A 450 -11.29 18.26 16.62
CA GLY A 450 -10.43 19.43 16.46
C GLY A 450 -10.70 20.17 15.16
N ASP A 451 -10.31 21.45 15.13
CA ASP A 451 -10.28 22.24 13.90
C ASP A 451 -8.97 22.00 13.13
N SER A 452 -9.05 22.10 11.81
CA SER A 452 -7.86 22.04 10.94
C SER A 452 -6.89 23.19 11.27
N LEU A 453 -5.59 22.89 11.32
CA LEU A 453 -4.52 23.88 11.50
C LEU A 453 -4.45 24.95 10.39
N LYS A 454 -5.27 24.85 9.34
CA LYS A 454 -5.39 25.89 8.30
C LYS A 454 -6.59 26.80 8.50
N ASP A 455 -7.54 26.38 9.34
CA ASP A 455 -8.88 26.96 9.45
C ASP A 455 -9.12 27.56 10.85
N PHE A 456 -8.07 27.70 11.67
CA PHE A 456 -8.20 28.32 12.99
C PHE A 456 -8.58 29.81 12.85
N PRO A 457 -9.54 30.31 13.64
CA PRO A 457 -10.05 31.68 13.48
C PRO A 457 -9.02 32.79 13.74
N SER A 458 -8.00 32.53 14.57
CA SER A 458 -6.95 33.51 14.87
C SER A 458 -5.69 32.86 15.43
N THR A 459 -4.53 33.50 15.25
CA THR A 459 -3.25 33.08 15.86
C THR A 459 -3.35 32.94 17.37
N LYS A 460 -4.23 33.71 18.04
CA LYS A 460 -4.48 33.58 19.48
C LYS A 460 -4.95 32.16 19.84
N ILE A 461 -5.84 31.55 19.05
CA ILE A 461 -6.35 30.20 19.31
C ILE A 461 -5.22 29.17 19.17
N LEU A 462 -4.41 29.28 18.11
CA LEU A 462 -3.26 28.39 17.92
C LEU A 462 -2.26 28.50 19.09
N VAL A 463 -1.89 29.74 19.46
CA VAL A 463 -0.96 29.97 20.58
C VAL A 463 -1.55 29.51 21.91
N SER A 464 -2.87 29.69 22.13
CA SER A 464 -3.55 29.14 23.31
C SER A 464 -3.51 27.62 23.34
N ALA A 465 -3.77 26.93 22.23
CA ALA A 465 -3.68 25.47 22.16
C ALA A 465 -2.25 24.98 22.46
N VAL A 466 -1.23 25.67 21.94
CA VAL A 466 0.18 25.37 22.27
C VAL A 466 0.47 25.63 23.75
N ALA A 467 -0.02 26.73 24.32
CA ALA A 467 0.12 27.03 25.74
C ALA A 467 -0.54 25.96 26.62
N ASP A 468 -1.75 25.52 26.27
CA ASP A 468 -2.47 24.43 26.94
C ASP A 468 -1.66 23.12 26.89
N ALA A 469 -1.03 22.82 25.75
CA ALA A 469 -0.13 21.67 25.60
C ALA A 469 1.07 21.76 26.56
N MET A 470 1.72 22.93 26.62
CA MET A 470 2.88 23.17 27.48
C MET A 470 2.51 23.14 28.97
N GLU A 471 1.32 23.62 29.34
CA GLU A 471 0.80 23.55 30.71
C GLU A 471 0.53 22.10 31.14
N GLY A 472 0.13 21.23 30.21
CA GLY A 472 -0.01 19.80 30.47
C GLY A 472 1.33 19.08 30.63
N GLU A 473 2.43 19.64 30.09
CA GLU A 473 3.75 19.00 30.06
C GLU A 473 4.55 19.17 31.37
N GLN A 474 4.25 20.18 32.19
CA GLN A 474 4.91 20.42 33.48
C GLN A 474 4.09 19.86 34.67
N PRO A 475 4.67 19.20 35.71
CA PRO A 475 6.05 18.73 35.91
C PRO A 475 6.06 17.22 36.24
N ASP A 476 6.08 16.35 35.23
CA ASP A 476 6.37 14.93 35.46
C ASP A 476 7.31 14.43 34.35
N PRO A 477 8.56 13.98 34.65
CA PRO A 477 9.58 13.64 33.65
C PRO A 477 9.24 12.45 32.75
N ILE A 478 8.02 11.91 32.86
CA ILE A 478 7.54 10.71 32.16
C ILE A 478 6.76 11.05 30.87
N VAL A 479 6.33 12.30 30.69
CA VAL A 479 5.34 12.68 29.64
C VAL A 479 5.75 13.75 28.58
N PRO A 480 7.02 14.15 28.33
CA PRO A 480 7.30 15.30 27.45
C PRO A 480 6.84 15.17 25.99
N ILE A 481 6.85 13.96 25.41
CA ILE A 481 6.72 13.77 23.95
C ILE A 481 5.27 13.52 23.49
N TYR A 482 4.35 13.18 24.39
CA TYR A 482 3.01 12.72 24.01
C TYR A 482 1.99 13.84 23.78
N LEU A 483 2.09 14.96 24.50
CA LEU A 483 1.12 16.06 24.43
C LEU A 483 1.17 16.81 23.10
N LEU A 484 2.36 17.03 22.53
CA LEU A 484 2.49 17.74 21.25
C LEU A 484 1.81 17.00 20.09
N ASN A 485 1.87 15.66 20.09
CA ASN A 485 1.20 14.83 19.10
C ASN A 485 -0.33 14.77 19.29
N ILE A 486 -0.83 15.05 20.50
CA ILE A 486 -2.26 15.04 20.82
C ILE A 486 -2.92 16.38 20.45
N VAL A 487 -2.18 17.49 20.57
CA VAL A 487 -2.69 18.84 20.27
C VAL A 487 -2.62 19.20 18.78
N LEU A 488 -1.78 18.51 17.99
CA LEU A 488 -1.63 18.73 16.55
C LEU A 488 -2.41 17.73 15.66
N LEU A 489 -3.20 16.83 16.27
CA LEU A 489 -4.17 15.96 15.59
C LEU A 489 -5.54 16.62 15.56
#